data_AF-A0AAE6K8S3-F1
#
_entry.id   AF-A0AAE6K8S3-F1
#
_cell.length_a   1.000
_cell.length_b   1.000
_cell.length_c   1.000
_cell.angle_alpha   90.00
_cell.angle_beta   90.00
_cell.angle_gamma   90.00
#
_symmetry.space_group_name_H-M   'P 1'
#
loop_
_entity.id
_entity.type
_entity.pdbx_description
1 polymer ?
#
loop_
_entity_poly.entity_id
_entity_poly.type
_entity_poly.pdbx_seq_one_letter_code
_entity_poly.pdbx_strand_id
1 'polypeptide(L)' 'MANLNRLKVVLAEQQKIGKWLAGQIRKSNCIVSKWCSNSVQPDIKTLNDIGNALNLILM' A
#
# COMPACT_ATOMS: atom_id res chain seq x y z
N MET A 1 -10.69 18.44 5.43
CA MET A 1 -9.86 17.41 6.08
C MET A 1 -9.38 16.47 5.00
N ALA A 2 -8.12 16.55 4.57
CA ALA A 2 -7.62 15.71 3.49
C ALA A 2 -7.69 14.24 3.92
N ASN A 3 -8.36 13.40 3.14
CA ASN A 3 -8.35 11.95 3.34
C ASN A 3 -6.91 11.45 3.17
N LEU A 4 -6.15 11.44 4.26
CA LEU A 4 -4.76 11.00 4.29
C LEU A 4 -4.73 9.51 3.97
N ASN A 5 -4.30 9.20 2.76
CA ASN A 5 -4.07 7.84 2.34
C ASN A 5 -2.87 7.30 3.14
N ARG A 6 -3.16 6.51 4.20
CA ARG A 6 -2.14 5.95 5.10
C ARG A 6 -1.06 5.17 4.34
N LEU A 7 -1.43 4.48 3.27
CA LEU A 7 -0.49 3.75 2.42
C LEU A 7 0.51 4.71 1.75
N LYS A 8 0.05 5.83 1.18
CA LYS A 8 0.93 6.86 0.61
C LYS A 8 1.85 7.49 1.65
N VAL A 9 1.35 7.73 2.86
CA VAL A 9 2.17 8.29 3.96
C VAL A 9 3.31 7.34 4.29
N VAL A 10 3.01 6.07 4.54
CA VAL A 10 4.02 5.05 4.87
C VAL A 10 5.01 4.86 3.72
N LEU A 11 4.51 4.81 2.48
CA LEU A 11 5.38 4.72 1.30
C LEU A 11 6.33 5.92 1.23
N ALA A 12 5.85 7.14 1.51
CA ALA A 12 6.69 8.34 1.57
C ALA A 12 7.69 8.31 2.73
N GLU A 13 7.27 7.88 3.92
CA GLU A 13 8.14 7.73 5.11
C GLU A 13 9.29 6.75 4.84
N GLN A 14 9.02 5.65 4.14
CA GLN A 14 10.03 4.64 3.79
C GLN A 14 10.75 4.91 2.46
N GLN A 15 10.49 6.05 1.82
CA GLN A 15 10.97 6.40 0.47
C GLN A 15 10.76 5.29 -0.58
N LYS A 16 9.64 4.57 -0.47
CA LYS A 16 9.21 3.55 -1.43
C LYS A 16 8.14 4.11 -2.35
N ILE A 17 8.15 3.65 -3.59
CA ILE A 17 7.13 4.01 -4.59
C ILE A 17 6.10 2.89 -4.75
N GLY A 18 4.89 3.22 -5.20
CA GLY A 18 3.83 2.22 -5.44
C GLY A 18 4.24 1.09 -6.40
N LYS A 19 5.16 1.35 -7.34
CA LYS A 19 5.77 0.32 -8.21
C LYS A 19 6.57 -0.72 -7.42
N TRP A 20 7.27 -0.29 -6.37
CA TRP A 20 8.03 -1.19 -5.51
C TRP A 20 7.08 -2.09 -4.72
N LEU A 21 6.04 -1.51 -4.12
CA LEU A 21 5.02 -2.27 -3.38
C LEU A 21 4.32 -3.29 -4.28
N ALA A 22 3.95 -2.89 -5.50
CA ALA A 22 3.36 -3.78 -6.51
C ALA A 22 4.24 -5.01 -6.79
N GLY A 23 5.56 -4.81 -6.86
CA GLY A 23 6.54 -5.90 -7.00
C GLY A 23 6.58 -6.84 -5.80
N GLN A 24 6.53 -6.31 -4.57
CA GLN A 24 6.59 -7.13 -3.35
C GLN A 24 5.39 -8.07 -3.22
N ILE A 25 4.19 -7.55 -3.44
CA ILE A 25 2.94 -8.32 -3.30
C ILE A 25 2.52 -9.03 -4.60
N ARG A 26 3.35 -8.95 -5.66
CA ARG A 26 3.07 -9.47 -7.01
C ARG A 26 1.71 -9.04 -7.57
N LYS A 27 1.35 -7.78 -7.40
CA LYS A 27 0.10 -7.18 -7.93
C LYS A 27 0.43 -6.16 -9.01
N SER A 28 -0.57 -5.83 -9.83
CA SER A 28 -0.42 -4.79 -10.85
C SER A 28 -0.27 -3.40 -10.22
N ASN A 29 0.64 -2.59 -10.76
CA ASN A 29 0.79 -1.18 -10.40
C ASN A 29 -0.53 -0.39 -10.43
N CYS A 30 -1.41 -0.68 -11.40
CA CYS A 30 -2.71 -0.04 -11.53
C CYS A 30 -3.58 -0.25 -10.27
N ILE A 31 -3.55 -1.45 -9.69
CA ILE A 31 -4.31 -1.76 -8.48
C ILE A 31 -3.72 -1.02 -7.27
N VAL A 32 -2.39 -1.02 -7.13
CA VAL A 32 -1.72 -0.26 -6.06
C VAL A 32 -2.01 1.23 -6.15
N SER A 33 -2.02 1.80 -7.36
CA SER A 33 -2.42 3.19 -7.58
C SER A 33 -3.87 3.46 -7.13
N LYS A 34 -4.79 2.53 -7.39
CA LYS A 34 -6.19 2.65 -6.92
C LYS A 34 -6.28 2.64 -5.38
N TRP A 35 -5.47 1.83 -4.71
CA TRP A 35 -5.40 1.84 -3.24
C TRP A 35 -4.81 3.14 -2.71
N CYS A 36 -3.75 3.66 -3.34
CA CYS A 36 -3.13 4.95 -3.03
C CYS A 36 -4.03 6.17 -3.32
N SER A 37 -5.13 5.98 -4.06
CA SER A 37 -6.16 6.99 -4.34
C SER A 37 -7.45 6.75 -3.54
N ASN A 38 -7.47 5.79 -2.61
CA ASN A 38 -8.66 5.35 -1.86
C ASN A 38 -9.85 4.94 -2.74
N SER A 39 -9.63 4.69 -4.04
CA SER A 39 -10.72 4.35 -4.98
C SER A 39 -11.18 2.90 -4.80
N VAL A 40 -10.29 2.03 -4.33
CA VAL A 40 -10.56 0.62 -4.06
C VAL A 40 -9.84 0.27 -2.75
N GLN A 41 -10.45 -0.58 -1.93
CA GLN A 41 -9.81 -1.15 -0.75
C GLN A 41 -9.18 -2.51 -1.10
N PRO A 42 -7.97 -2.83 -0.59
CA PRO A 42 -7.44 -4.18 -0.70
C PRO A 42 -8.23 -5.14 0.18
N ASP A 43 -8.23 -6.42 -0.20
CA ASP A 43 -8.70 -7.48 0.69
C ASP A 43 -7.79 -7.64 1.91
N ILE A 44 -8.30 -8.27 2.97
CA ILE A 44 -7.59 -8.45 4.24
C ILE A 44 -6.24 -9.18 4.04
N LYS A 45 -6.19 -10.16 3.13
CA LYS A 45 -4.96 -10.91 2.84
C LYS A 45 -3.92 -10.00 2.20
N THR A 46 -4.33 -9.21 1.21
CA THR A 46 -3.48 -8.21 0.57
C THR A 46 -3.05 -7.10 1.52
N LEU A 47 -3.91 -6.67 2.46
CA LEU A 47 -3.54 -5.74 3.52
C LEU A 47 -2.43 -6.33 4.41
N ASN A 48 -2.51 -7.61 4.74
CA ASN A 48 -1.46 -8.31 5.49
C ASN A 48 -0.17 -8.41 4.68
N ASP A 49 -0.25 -8.72 3.38
CA ASP A 49 0.91 -8.75 2.49
C ASP A 49 1.58 -7.37 2.37
N ILE A 50 0.79 -6.29 2.32
CA ILE A 50 1.28 -4.91 2.33
C ILE A 50 1.95 -4.58 3.67
N GLY A 51 1.33 -4.97 4.79
CA GLY A 51 1.88 -4.79 6.13
C GLY A 51 3.24 -5.50 6.28
N ASN A 52 3.32 -6.76 5.85
CA ASN A 52 4.56 -7.53 5.81
C ASN A 52 5.61 -6.89 4.90
N ALA A 53 5.24 -6.44 3.71
CA ALA A 53 6.16 -5.79 2.77
C ALA A 53 6.71 -4.46 3.30
N LEU A 54 5.89 -3.70 4.02
CA LEU A 54 6.27 -2.41 4.62
C LEU A 54 6.79 -2.58 6.06
N ASN A 55 6.94 -3.82 6.54
CA ASN A 55 7.28 -4.14 7.93
C ASN A 55 6.43 -3.37 8.97
N LEU A 56 5.19 -3.05 8.58
CA LEU A 56 4.16 -2.51 9.45
C LEU A 56 3.41 -3.70 10.02
N ILE A 57 4.01 -4.32 11.02
CA ILE A 57 3.35 -5.38 11.78
C ILE A 57 2.10 -4.78 12.44
N LEU A 58 0.93 -5.29 12.05
CA LEU A 58 -0.31 -5.11 12.80
C LEU A 58 -0.28 -6.16 13.91
N MET A 59 0.38 -5.84 15.02
CA MET A 59 0.35 -6.66 16.24
C MET A 59 -0.92 -6.37 17.04
#